data_AF-A0A2N5TDB0-F1
#
_entry.id   AF-A0A2N5TDB0-F1
#
_cell.length_a   1.000
_cell.length_b   1.000
_cell.length_c   1.000
_cell.angle_alpha   90.00
_cell.angle_beta   90.00
_cell.angle_gamma   90.00
#
_symmetry.space_group_name_H-M   'P 1'
#
loop_
_entity.id
_entity.type
_entity.pdbx_description
1 polymer ?
#
loop_
_entity_poly.entity_id
_entity_poly.type
_entity_poly.pdbx_seq_one_letter_code
_entity_poly.pdbx_strand_id
1 'polypeptide(L)' 'MPPKTRTVLVKLVSTAGTGFFYTTTKVRTAERKIARMKYDPRGVNPPLIRPS' A
#
# COMPACT_ATOMS: atom_id res chain seq x y z
N MET A 1 7.95 15.44 -25.95
CA MET A 1 7.02 15.25 -24.81
C MET A 1 7.71 14.33 -23.80
N PRO A 2 7.71 14.64 -22.49
CA PRO A 2 8.27 13.72 -21.50
C PRO A 2 7.52 12.38 -21.52
N PRO A 3 8.20 11.24 -21.33
CA PRO A 3 7.55 9.93 -21.28
C PRO A 3 6.45 9.92 -20.21
N LYS A 4 5.23 9.50 -20.58
CA LYS A 4 4.11 9.44 -19.63
C LYS A 4 4.38 8.32 -18.62
N THR A 5 4.79 8.69 -17.42
CA THR A 5 5.11 7.76 -16.34
C THR A 5 3.89 6.89 -16.02
N ARG A 6 3.99 5.58 -16.25
CA ARG A 6 2.90 4.63 -15.96
C ARG A 6 2.77 4.45 -14.45
N THR A 7 1.60 4.80 -13.92
CA THR A 7 1.19 4.45 -12.56
C THR A 7 0.54 3.07 -12.57
N VAL A 8 0.72 2.32 -11.48
CA VAL A 8 0.11 1.01 -11.25
C VAL A 8 -0.69 1.05 -9.96
N LEU A 9 -1.85 0.38 -9.96
CA LEU A 9 -2.67 0.17 -8.78
C LEU A 9 -2.04 -0.92 -7.92
N VAL A 10 -1.92 -0.67 -6.62
CA VAL A 10 -1.36 -1.59 -5.64
C VAL A 10 -2.26 -1.71 -4.42
N LYS A 11 -2.24 -2.89 -3.80
CA LYS A 11 -2.92 -3.17 -2.53
C LYS A 11 -1.89 -3.12 -1.41
N LEU A 12 -2.17 -2.33 -0.38
CA LEU A 12 -1.42 -2.29 0.88
C LEU A 12 -2.14 -3.19 1.86
N VAL A 13 -1.56 -4.35 2.18
CA VAL A 13 -2.20 -5.38 3.01
C VAL A 13 -1.85 -5.15 4.48
N SER A 14 -2.84 -5.19 5.35
CA SER A 14 -2.64 -5.01 6.78
C SER A 14 -1.75 -6.11 7.35
N THR A 15 -0.76 -5.71 8.16
CA THR A 15 0.13 -6.66 8.85
C THR A 15 -0.49 -7.26 10.11
N ALA A 16 -1.66 -6.77 10.55
CA ALA A 16 -2.40 -7.39 11.64
C ALA A 16 -3.05 -8.74 11.26
N GLY A 17 -2.95 -9.18 10.00
CA GLY A 17 -3.50 -10.48 9.57
C GLY A 17 -5.02 -10.49 9.41
N THR A 18 -5.69 -9.33 9.47
CA THR A 18 -7.16 -9.19 9.34
C THR A 18 -7.68 -9.34 7.90
N GLY A 19 -6.76 -9.45 6.93
CA GLY A 19 -7.08 -9.43 5.50
C GLY A 19 -7.55 -8.07 4.97
N PHE A 20 -7.56 -7.02 5.80
CA PHE A 20 -7.91 -5.66 5.37
C PHE A 20 -6.81 -5.06 4.50
N PHE A 21 -7.19 -4.35 3.44
CA PHE A 21 -6.24 -3.72 2.53
C PHE A 21 -6.72 -2.37 2.02
N TYR A 22 -5.76 -1.52 1.65
CA TYR A 22 -6.03 -0.25 0.97
C TYR A 22 -5.54 -0.28 -0.46
N THR A 23 -6.27 0.37 -1.37
CA THR A 23 -5.82 0.58 -2.75
C THR A 23 -5.12 1.93 -2.89
N THR A 24 -3.94 1.94 -3.49
CA THR A 24 -3.24 3.17 -3.84
C THR A 24 -2.56 3.03 -5.20
N THR A 25 -2.10 4.13 -5.77
CA THR A 25 -1.35 4.13 -7.03
C THR A 25 0.10 4.43 -6.74
N LYS A 26 1.01 3.68 -7.36
CA LYS A 26 2.44 3.97 -7.34
C LYS A 26 2.97 4.17 -8.75
N VAL A 27 4.02 4.96 -8.87
CA VAL A 27 4.82 5.00 -10.10
C VAL A 27 5.49 3.64 -10.29
N ARG A 28 5.40 3.06 -11.49
CA ARG A 28 5.95 1.72 -11.78
C ARG A 28 7.46 1.64 -11.51
N THR A 29 8.18 2.72 -11.78
CA THR A 29 9.64 2.81 -11.60
C THR A 29 10.05 3.13 -10.17
N ALA A 30 9.11 3.25 -9.23
CA ALA A 30 9.45 3.45 -7.82
C ALA A 30 10.20 2.22 -7.30
N GLU A 31 11.47 2.42 -6.96
CA GLU A 31 12.41 1.36 -6.55
C GLU A 31 12.03 0.73 -5.19
N ARG A 32 11.37 1.50 -4.33
CA ARG A 32 10.94 1.04 -3.00
C ARG A 32 9.45 0.67 -2.98
N LYS A 33 9.16 -0.41 -2.25
CA LYS A 33 7.81 -0.80 -1.87
C LYS A 33 7.19 0.26 -0.94
N ILE A 34 5.97 0.71 -1.23
CA ILE A 34 5.26 1.72 -0.41
C ILE A 34 4.74 1.06 0.85
N ALA A 35 5.28 1.40 2.02
CA ALA A 35 4.70 1.04 3.32
C ALA A 35 4.12 2.29 3.99
N ARG A 36 2.94 2.16 4.64
CA ARG A 36 2.29 3.25 5.38
C ARG A 36 1.68 2.71 6.66
N MET A 37 1.79 3.49 7.74
CA MET A 37 0.98 3.24 8.94
C MET A 37 -0.43 3.78 8.67
N LYS A 38 -1.42 2.89 8.63
CA LYS A 38 -2.82 3.26 8.41
C LYS A 38 -3.66 2.40 9.33
N TYR A 39 -4.69 3.02 9.92
CA TYR A 39 -5.59 2.34 10.85
C TYR A 39 -6.25 1.14 10.20
N ASP A 40 -6.27 0.00 10.88
CA ASP A 40 -7.05 -1.15 10.47
C ASP A 40 -8.28 -1.22 11.38
N PRO A 41 -9.50 -0.96 10.87
CA PRO A 41 -10.70 -0.95 11.69
C PRO A 41 -11.08 -2.33 12.23
N ARG A 42 -10.41 -3.39 11.74
CA ARG A 42 -10.60 -4.76 12.23
C ARG A 42 -9.56 -5.16 13.29
N GLY A 43 -8.50 -4.37 13.45
CA GLY A 43 -7.43 -4.61 14.41
C GLY A 43 -7.63 -3.79 15.68
N VAL A 44 -7.59 -4.46 16.84
CA VAL A 44 -7.73 -3.83 18.16
C VAL A 44 -6.50 -2.96 18.54
N ASN A 45 -5.45 -2.92 17.71
CA ASN A 45 -4.25 -2.07 17.87
C ASN A 45 -3.74 -1.61 16.49
N PRO A 46 -3.13 -0.41 16.36
CA PRO A 46 -2.74 0.15 15.06
C PRO A 46 -1.64 -0.69 14.38
N PRO A 47 -1.91 -1.33 13.22
CA PRO A 47 -0.91 -2.15 12.54
C PRO A 47 -0.17 -1.40 11.42
N LEU A 48 1.08 -1.79 11.20
CA LEU A 48 1.97 -1.23 10.18
C LEU A 48 1.69 -1.85 8.81
N ILE A 49 0.87 -1.25 7.96
CA ILE A 49 0.47 -1.84 6.67
C ILE A 49 1.66 -1.89 5.69
N ARG A 50 1.96 -3.09 5.16
CA ARG A 50 3.05 -3.34 4.20
C ARG A 50 2.47 -3.87 2.88
N PRO A 51 3.09 -3.53 1.74
CA PRO A 51 2.63 -4.03 0.45
C PRO A 51 3.11 -5.47 0.23
N SER A 52 2.22 -6.31 -0.28
CA SER A 52 2.56 -7.59 -0.91
C SER A 52 3.35 -7.34 -2.20
#